data_AF-A0AA43EZ38-F1
#
_entry.id   AF-A0AA43EZ38-F1
#
_cell.length_a   1.000
_cell.length_b   1.000
_cell.length_c   1.000
_cell.angle_alpha   90.00
_cell.angle_beta   90.00
_cell.angle_gamma   90.00
#
_symmetry.space_group_name_H-M   'P 1'
#
loop_
_entity.id
_entity.type
_entity.pdbx_description
1 polymer ?
#
loop_
_entity_poly.entity_id
_entity_poly.type
_entity_poly.pdbx_seq_one_letter_code
_entity_poly.pdbx_strand_id
1 'polypeptide(L)'
;MFTFFDILKLLVTVAGAIIGGSYGSSFGWTAAIAGALTGLIVGVLVGNLPRAADYARMVYDLKRSSVTRLKERLPHEPLIAHFLIGELVSRGEPPEQFRDYAAELLRSPNALERECGKGVAHMWFQELLADSSSSTSVEKTDGE
;
A
#
# COMPACT_ATOMS: atom_id res chain seq x y z
N MET A 1 -1.36 11.89 16.27
CA MET A 1 -1.49 10.69 17.13
C MET A 1 -0.12 10.03 17.18
N PHE A 2 0.49 9.95 18.36
CA PHE A 2 1.71 9.16 18.53
C PHE A 2 1.33 7.67 18.47
N THR A 3 1.92 6.92 17.55
CA THR A 3 1.67 5.48 17.47
C THR A 3 2.61 4.74 18.42
N PHE A 4 2.19 3.58 18.93
CA PHE A 4 3.04 2.67 19.74
C PHE A 4 4.40 2.41 19.08
N PHE A 5 4.39 2.45 17.75
CA PHE A 5 5.53 2.31 16.88
C PHE A 5 6.56 3.44 16.95
N ASP A 6 6.10 4.68 17.13
CA ASP A 6 6.97 5.84 17.32
C ASP A 6 7.71 5.76 18.66
N ILE A 7 7.02 5.25 19.70
CA ILE A 7 7.60 5.01 21.02
C ILE A 7 8.67 3.92 20.95
N LEU A 8 8.44 2.85 20.20
CA LEU A 8 9.41 1.78 20.00
C LEU A 8 10.66 2.26 19.25
N LYS A 9 10.49 3.08 18.19
CA LYS A 9 11.59 3.72 17.47
C LYS A 9 12.42 4.63 18.37
N LEU A 10 11.77 5.44 19.20
CA LEU A 10 12.43 6.31 20.16
C LEU A 10 13.24 5.48 21.17
N LEU A 11 12.64 4.43 21.73
CA LEU A 11 13.30 3.52 22.69
C LEU A 11 14.51 2.82 22.08
N VAL A 12 14.42 2.31 20.85
CA VAL A 12 15.54 1.66 20.17
C VAL A 12 16.65 2.66 19.86
N THR A 13 16.30 3.89 19.47
CA THR A 13 17.28 4.96 19.20
C THR A 13 18.01 5.37 20.48
N VAL A 14 17.28 5.55 21.58
CA VAL A 14 17.85 5.90 22.89
C VAL A 14 18.70 4.75 23.45
N ALA A 15 18.23 3.50 23.36
CA ALA A 15 18.99 2.33 23.78
C ALA A 15 20.27 2.15 22.93
N GLY A 16 20.18 2.35 21.62
CA GLY A 16 21.35 2.34 20.72
C GLY A 16 22.36 3.44 21.05
N ALA A 17 21.90 4.64 21.40
CA ALA A 17 22.76 5.75 21.82
C ALA A 17 23.45 5.48 23.19
N ILE A 18 22.73 4.87 24.14
CA ILE A 18 23.29 4.52 25.47
C ILE A 18 24.31 3.38 25.34
N ILE A 19 23.99 2.35 24.56
CA ILE A 19 24.92 1.22 24.32
C ILE A 19 26.13 1.71 23.51
N GLY A 20 25.92 2.49 22.44
CA GLY A 20 27.02 3.06 21.65
C GLY A 20 27.89 4.04 22.43
N GLY A 21 27.31 4.84 23.33
CA GLY A 21 28.02 5.77 24.20
C GLY A 21 28.83 5.09 25.30
N SER A 22 28.33 3.99 25.88
CA SER A 22 29.04 3.24 26.93
C SER A 22 30.23 2.44 26.39
N TYR A 23 30.18 1.95 25.16
CA TYR A 23 31.32 1.33 24.48
C TYR A 23 32.26 2.34 23.77
N GLY A 24 31.86 3.61 23.70
CA GLY A 24 32.59 4.70 23.04
C GLY A 24 33.91 5.10 23.71
N SER A 25 34.16 4.69 24.96
CA SER A 25 35.45 4.93 25.62
C SER A 25 36.58 4.03 25.08
N SER A 26 36.26 2.94 24.38
CA SER A 26 37.26 1.96 23.89
C SER A 26 37.36 1.85 22.36
N PHE A 27 36.31 2.16 21.59
CA PHE A 27 36.29 1.95 20.13
C PHE A 27 36.06 3.23 19.29
N GLY A 28 35.95 4.40 19.93
CA GLY A 28 35.84 5.69 19.25
C GLY A 28 34.52 5.93 18.48
N TRP A 29 34.42 7.10 17.87
CA TRP A 29 33.28 7.59 17.07
C TRP A 29 32.79 6.62 15.98
N THR A 30 33.68 5.76 15.45
CA THR A 30 33.35 4.73 14.46
C THR A 30 32.38 3.68 14.99
N ALA A 31 32.51 3.26 16.26
CA ALA A 31 31.57 2.32 16.87
C ALA A 31 30.19 2.95 17.10
N ALA A 32 30.15 4.24 17.44
CA ALA A 32 28.90 4.98 17.59
C ALA A 32 28.12 5.08 16.27
N ILE A 33 28.81 5.37 15.16
CA ILE A 33 28.21 5.42 13.82
C ILE A 33 27.72 4.04 13.39
N ALA A 34 28.53 2.99 13.57
CA ALA A 34 28.15 1.62 13.24
C ALA A 34 26.94 1.13 14.06
N GLY A 35 26.90 1.45 15.36
CA GLY A 35 25.76 1.14 16.23
C GLY A 35 24.48 1.87 15.81
N ALA A 36 24.58 3.15 15.46
CA ALA A 36 23.44 3.93 14.97
C ALA A 36 22.87 3.40 13.65
N LEU A 37 23.74 3.06 12.69
CA LEU A 37 23.33 2.47 11.41
C LEU A 37 22.67 1.10 11.61
N THR A 38 23.26 0.24 12.44
CA THR A 38 22.69 -1.08 12.75
C THR A 38 21.33 -0.95 13.44
N GLY A 39 21.21 -0.05 14.42
CA GLY A 39 19.94 0.24 15.10
C GLY A 39 18.87 0.78 14.16
N LEU A 40 19.24 1.63 13.20
CA LEU A 40 18.32 2.14 12.18
C LEU A 40 17.84 1.04 11.25
N ILE A 41 18.75 0.20 10.75
CA ILE A 41 18.39 -0.94 9.87
C ILE A 41 17.46 -1.91 10.60
N VAL A 42 17.81 -2.32 11.82
CA VAL A 42 16.99 -3.23 12.63
C VAL A 42 15.64 -2.57 12.95
N GLY A 43 15.63 -1.29 13.32
CA GLY A 43 14.42 -0.53 13.59
C GLY A 43 13.50 -0.41 12.38
N VAL A 44 14.04 -0.28 11.18
CA VAL A 44 13.25 -0.29 9.93
C VAL A 44 12.73 -1.70 9.62
N LEU A 45 13.56 -2.73 9.77
CA LEU A 45 13.16 -4.11 9.49
C LEU A 45 12.07 -4.61 10.44
N VAL A 46 12.35 -4.59 11.75
CA VAL A 46 11.40 -4.93 12.81
C VAL A 46 10.19 -4.00 12.73
N GLY A 47 10.43 -2.77 12.31
CA GLY A 47 9.40 -1.79 12.18
C GLY A 47 8.38 -2.08 11.06
N ASN A 48 8.83 -2.69 9.98
CA ASN A 48 7.97 -3.02 8.85
C ASN A 48 7.37 -4.44 8.95
N LEU A 49 7.86 -5.27 9.88
CA LEU A 49 7.44 -6.66 10.05
C LEU A 49 5.92 -6.82 10.23
N PRO A 50 5.24 -6.05 11.11
CA PRO A 50 3.79 -6.20 11.30
C PRO A 50 3.02 -5.92 10.02
N ARG A 51 3.39 -4.85 9.30
CA ARG A 51 2.76 -4.48 8.03
C ARG A 51 2.99 -5.53 6.94
N ALA A 52 4.19 -6.09 6.89
CA ALA A 52 4.53 -7.16 5.97
C ALA A 52 3.75 -8.46 6.29
N ALA A 53 3.58 -8.77 7.57
CA ALA A 53 2.78 -9.93 8.01
C ALA A 53 1.30 -9.77 7.68
N ASP A 54 0.72 -8.59 7.93
CA ASP A 54 -0.67 -8.28 7.58
C ASP A 54 -0.89 -8.36 6.06
N TYR A 55 0.04 -7.80 5.28
CA TYR A 55 0.01 -7.91 3.82
C TYR A 55 0.11 -9.37 3.34
N ALA A 56 1.04 -10.15 3.90
CA ALA A 56 1.19 -11.56 3.57
C ALA A 56 -0.07 -12.37 3.92
N ARG A 57 -0.70 -12.06 5.06
CA ARG A 57 -1.97 -12.69 5.47
C ARG A 57 -3.09 -12.34 4.51
N MET A 58 -3.21 -11.08 4.11
CA MET A 58 -4.18 -10.64 3.10
C MET A 58 -4.00 -11.41 1.80
N VAL A 59 -2.78 -11.45 1.25
CA VAL A 59 -2.48 -12.18 0.01
C VAL A 59 -2.79 -13.67 0.15
N TYR A 60 -2.46 -14.27 1.29
CA TYR A 60 -2.78 -15.67 1.57
C TYR A 60 -4.29 -15.92 1.60
N ASP A 61 -5.06 -15.04 2.25
CA ASP A 61 -6.51 -15.14 2.33
C ASP A 61 -7.17 -14.95 0.95
N LEU A 62 -6.65 -14.06 0.10
CA LEU A 62 -7.07 -13.94 -1.30
C LEU A 62 -6.83 -15.26 -2.06
N LYS A 63 -5.60 -15.80 -1.99
CA LYS A 63 -5.22 -17.05 -2.67
C LYS A 63 -6.06 -18.25 -2.22
N ARG A 64 -6.48 -18.29 -0.97
CA ARG A 64 -7.30 -19.39 -0.43
C ARG A 64 -8.81 -19.21 -0.69
N SER A 65 -9.27 -17.99 -0.91
CA SER A 65 -10.69 -17.71 -1.18
C SER A 65 -11.13 -18.33 -2.50
N SER A 66 -12.41 -18.71 -2.66
CA SER A 66 -12.94 -19.16 -3.94
C SER A 66 -13.19 -17.98 -4.89
N VAL A 67 -13.28 -18.25 -6.19
CA VAL A 67 -13.62 -17.24 -7.21
C VAL A 67 -14.94 -16.54 -6.89
N THR A 68 -15.98 -17.30 -6.52
CA THR A 68 -17.30 -16.75 -6.14
C THR A 68 -17.18 -15.78 -4.96
N ARG A 69 -16.41 -16.14 -3.94
CA ARG A 69 -16.22 -15.29 -2.75
C ARG A 69 -15.41 -14.04 -3.07
N LEU A 70 -14.44 -14.11 -3.97
CA LEU A 70 -13.69 -12.95 -4.44
C LEU A 70 -14.58 -11.98 -5.22
N LYS A 71 -15.47 -12.49 -6.09
CA LYS A 71 -16.45 -11.66 -6.82
C LYS A 71 -17.44 -10.99 -5.87
N GLU A 72 -17.91 -11.71 -4.85
CA GLU A 72 -18.81 -11.16 -3.81
C GLU A 72 -18.15 -10.05 -2.98
N ARG A 73 -16.85 -10.17 -2.68
CA ARG A 73 -16.10 -9.14 -1.94
C ARG A 73 -15.84 -7.87 -2.74
N LEU A 74 -15.80 -7.96 -4.07
CA LEU A 74 -15.46 -6.85 -4.95
C LEU A 74 -16.28 -5.57 -4.70
N PRO A 75 -17.63 -5.59 -4.63
CA PRO A 75 -18.41 -4.39 -4.32
C PRO A 75 -18.25 -3.90 -2.87
N HIS A 76 -17.86 -4.77 -1.94
CA HIS A 76 -17.72 -4.43 -0.51
C HIS A 76 -16.35 -3.88 -0.15
N GLU A 77 -15.32 -4.19 -0.95
CA GLU A 77 -13.93 -3.86 -0.64
C GLU A 77 -13.22 -3.15 -1.81
N PRO A 78 -13.70 -1.95 -2.20
CA PRO A 78 -13.19 -1.24 -3.39
C PRO A 78 -11.71 -0.81 -3.25
N LEU A 79 -11.22 -0.65 -2.02
CA LEU A 79 -9.83 -0.26 -1.75
C LEU A 79 -8.80 -1.33 -2.13
N ILE A 80 -9.22 -2.60 -2.18
CA ILE A 80 -8.38 -3.72 -2.61
C ILE A 80 -8.85 -4.32 -3.94
N ALA A 81 -9.69 -3.60 -4.69
CA ALA A 81 -10.24 -4.03 -5.96
C ALA A 81 -9.18 -4.54 -6.94
N HIS A 82 -8.04 -3.83 -7.04
CA HIS A 82 -6.94 -4.24 -7.91
C HIS A 82 -6.32 -5.59 -7.51
N PHE A 83 -6.21 -5.89 -6.20
CA PHE A 83 -5.75 -7.21 -5.76
C PHE A 83 -6.79 -8.30 -6.03
N LEU A 84 -8.07 -8.02 -5.80
CA LEU A 84 -9.18 -8.95 -6.06
C LEU A 84 -9.28 -9.30 -7.55
N ILE A 85 -9.28 -8.28 -8.41
CA ILE A 85 -9.33 -8.45 -9.88
C ILE A 85 -8.09 -9.18 -10.38
N GLY A 86 -6.90 -8.80 -9.90
CA GLY A 86 -5.67 -9.49 -10.28
C GLY A 86 -5.68 -10.99 -9.93
N GLU A 87 -6.20 -11.34 -8.75
CA GLU A 87 -6.35 -12.75 -8.34
C GLU A 87 -7.47 -13.48 -9.11
N LEU A 88 -8.55 -12.79 -9.50
CA LEU A 88 -9.57 -13.37 -10.37
C LEU A 88 -8.98 -13.67 -11.75
N VAL A 89 -8.30 -12.70 -12.36
CA VAL A 89 -7.66 -12.83 -13.68
C VAL A 89 -6.59 -13.92 -13.67
N SER A 90 -5.80 -14.03 -12.60
CA SER A 90 -4.80 -15.10 -12.46
C SER A 90 -5.41 -16.50 -12.45
N ARG A 91 -6.71 -16.62 -12.16
CA ARG A 91 -7.49 -17.86 -12.15
C ARG A 91 -8.28 -18.09 -13.44
N GLY A 92 -8.05 -17.28 -14.47
CA GLY A 92 -8.66 -17.44 -15.79
C GLY A 92 -9.98 -16.71 -15.96
N GLU A 93 -10.37 -15.86 -15.02
CA GLU A 93 -11.51 -14.97 -15.18
C GLU A 93 -11.15 -13.87 -16.20
N PRO A 94 -11.97 -13.63 -17.24
CA PRO A 94 -11.66 -12.61 -18.24
C PRO A 94 -11.63 -11.23 -17.59
N PRO A 95 -10.58 -10.41 -17.82
CA PRO A 95 -10.51 -9.08 -17.22
C PRO A 95 -11.70 -8.22 -17.65
N GLU A 96 -12.16 -8.33 -18.89
CA GLU A 96 -13.23 -7.53 -19.50
C GLU A 96 -14.52 -7.49 -18.70
N GLN A 97 -14.83 -8.55 -17.92
CA GLN A 97 -16.01 -8.57 -17.06
C GLN A 97 -15.96 -7.52 -15.93
N PHE A 98 -14.77 -7.02 -15.60
CA PHE A 98 -14.54 -6.03 -14.54
C PHE A 98 -14.42 -4.61 -15.09
N ARG A 99 -14.58 -4.42 -16.41
CA ARG A 99 -14.41 -3.11 -17.06
C ARG A 99 -15.42 -2.08 -16.55
N ASP A 100 -16.69 -2.46 -16.46
CA ASP A 100 -17.75 -1.57 -15.98
C ASP A 100 -17.54 -1.19 -14.51
N TYR A 101 -17.09 -2.13 -13.69
CA TYR A 101 -16.73 -1.89 -12.29
C TYR A 101 -15.53 -0.94 -12.17
N ALA A 102 -14.49 -1.10 -13.00
CA ALA A 102 -13.35 -0.18 -13.04
C ALA A 102 -13.78 1.24 -13.46
N ALA A 103 -14.69 1.35 -14.43
CA ALA A 103 -15.25 2.62 -14.87
C ALA A 103 -16.13 3.27 -13.78
N GLU A 104 -16.87 2.48 -13.01
CA GLU A 104 -17.63 2.96 -11.84
C GLU A 104 -16.71 3.50 -10.76
N LEU A 105 -15.63 2.78 -10.41
CA LEU A 105 -14.63 3.25 -9.45
C LEU A 105 -14.00 4.58 -9.89
N LEU A 106 -13.66 4.72 -11.17
CA LEU A 106 -13.10 5.97 -11.72
C LEU A 106 -14.06 7.16 -11.61
N ARG A 107 -15.38 6.91 -11.68
CA ARG A 107 -16.43 7.92 -11.55
C ARG A 107 -16.91 8.13 -10.11
N SER A 108 -16.41 7.33 -9.16
CA SER A 108 -16.84 7.42 -7.77
C SER A 108 -16.62 8.84 -7.21
N PRO A 109 -17.54 9.37 -6.39
CA PRO A 109 -17.31 10.63 -5.68
C PRO A 109 -16.20 10.50 -4.62
N ASN A 110 -15.85 9.28 -4.19
CA ASN A 110 -14.80 9.02 -3.21
C ASN A 110 -13.41 9.03 -3.87
N ALA A 111 -12.53 9.91 -3.38
CA ALA A 111 -11.17 10.06 -3.91
C ALA A 111 -10.32 8.78 -3.81
N LEU A 112 -10.48 8.00 -2.73
CA LEU A 112 -9.75 6.74 -2.55
C LEU A 112 -10.22 5.67 -3.54
N GLU A 113 -11.53 5.58 -3.78
CA GLU A 113 -12.10 4.66 -4.75
C GLU A 113 -11.70 5.03 -6.18
N ARG A 114 -11.68 6.34 -6.51
CA ARG A 114 -11.13 6.81 -7.79
C ARG A 114 -9.68 6.43 -7.98
N GLU A 115 -8.85 6.60 -6.94
CA GLU A 115 -7.44 6.24 -7.02
C GLU A 115 -7.26 4.72 -7.19
N CYS A 116 -8.09 3.92 -6.53
CA CYS A 116 -8.13 2.47 -6.76
C CYS A 116 -8.60 2.13 -8.19
N GLY A 117 -9.62 2.82 -8.70
CA GLY A 117 -10.09 2.73 -10.08
C GLY A 117 -8.99 3.02 -11.09
N LYS A 118 -8.14 4.02 -10.83
CA LYS A 118 -6.95 4.29 -11.65
C LYS A 118 -5.96 3.13 -11.60
N GLY A 119 -5.72 2.56 -10.42
CA GLY A 119 -4.85 1.39 -10.26
C GLY A 119 -5.33 0.19 -11.08
N VAL A 120 -6.64 -0.09 -11.06
CA VAL A 120 -7.27 -1.13 -11.88
C VAL A 120 -7.14 -0.81 -13.37
N ALA A 121 -7.53 0.41 -13.78
CA ALA A 121 -7.48 0.82 -15.18
C ALA A 121 -6.04 0.82 -15.74
N HIS A 122 -5.04 1.21 -14.95
CA HIS A 122 -3.65 1.20 -15.39
C HIS A 122 -3.14 -0.22 -15.71
N MET A 123 -3.59 -1.22 -14.93
CA MET A 123 -3.20 -2.61 -15.12
C MET A 123 -3.97 -3.32 -16.25
N TRP A 124 -5.27 -3.05 -16.40
CA TRP A 124 -6.12 -3.85 -17.29
C TRP A 124 -6.93 -3.06 -18.33
N PHE A 125 -7.18 -1.77 -18.15
CA PHE A 125 -8.07 -0.97 -19.02
C PHE A 125 -7.52 0.44 -19.25
N GLN A 126 -6.37 0.54 -19.92
CA GLN A 126 -5.68 1.82 -20.12
C GLN A 126 -6.53 2.82 -20.89
N GLU A 127 -7.44 2.36 -21.74
CA GLU A 127 -8.37 3.19 -22.49
C GLU A 127 -9.31 3.99 -21.59
N LEU A 128 -9.68 3.47 -20.41
CA LEU A 128 -10.53 4.18 -19.45
C LEU A 128 -9.84 5.42 -18.85
N LEU A 129 -8.51 5.42 -18.78
CA LEU A 129 -7.75 6.55 -18.27
C LEU A 129 -7.75 7.72 -19.27
N ALA A 130 -7.66 7.42 -20.58
CA ALA A 130 -7.71 8.43 -21.63
C ALA A 130 -9.02 9.21 -21.61
N ASP A 131 -10.15 8.51 -21.46
CA ASP A 131 -11.49 9.12 -21.40
C ASP A 131 -11.73 9.95 -20.13
N SER A 132 -11.09 9.58 -19.01
CA SER A 132 -11.18 10.35 -17.76
C SER A 132 -10.47 11.70 -17.85
N SER A 133 -9.33 11.75 -18.55
CA SER A 133 -8.50 12.95 -18.68
C SER A 133 -9.10 14.01 -19.61
N SER A 134 -9.85 13.59 -20.62
CA SER A 134 -10.54 14.50 -21.55
C SER A 134 -11.73 15.19 -20.86
N SER A 135 -12.42 14.50 -19.97
CA SER A 135 -13.60 15.04 -19.25
C SER A 135 -13.22 16.09 -18.20
N THR A 136 -12.04 16.00 -17.57
CA THR A 136 -11.59 17.01 -16.58
C THR A 136 -11.16 18.33 -17.23
N SER A 137 -10.89 18.33 -18.54
CA SER A 137 -10.43 19.52 -19.25
C SER A 137 -11.56 20.41 -19.78
N VAL A 138 -12.81 19.92 -19.80
CA VAL A 138 -13.97 20.67 -20.33
C VAL A 138 -14.69 21.47 -19.23
N GLU A 139 -14.59 21.07 -17.96
CA GLU A 139 -15.30 21.73 -16.85
C GLU A 139 -14.62 23.01 -16.34
N LYS A 140 -13.52 23.48 -16.97
CA LYS A 140 -12.76 24.65 -16.52
C LYS A 140 -13.02 25.93 -17.32
N THR A 141 -14.03 25.96 -18.19
CA THR A 141 -14.26 27.08 -19.13
C THR A 141 -15.65 27.71 -19.10
N ASP A 142 -16.52 27.42 -18.12
CA ASP A 142 -17.85 28.06 -18.02
C ASP A 142 -18.11 28.63 -16.62
N GLY A 143 -17.29 29.59 -16.19
CA GLY A 143 -17.45 30.23 -14.88
C GLY A 143 -16.63 31.48 -14.65
N GLU A 144 -16.62 32.41 -15.61
CA GLU A 144 -16.40 33.86 -15.37
C GLU A 144 -17.36 34.68 -16.22
#